data_AF-A0A2D7PJS6-F1
#
_entry.id   AF-A0A2D7PJS6-F1
#
_cell.length_a   1.000
_cell.length_b   1.000
_cell.length_c   1.000
_cell.angle_alpha   90.00
_cell.angle_beta   90.00
_cell.angle_gamma   90.00
#
_symmetry.space_group_name_H-M   'P 1'
#
loop_
_entity.id
_entity.type
_entity.pdbx_description
1 polymer ?
#
loop_
_entity_poly.entity_id
_entity_poly.type
_entity_poly.pdbx_seq_one_letter_code
_entity_poly.pdbx_strand_id
1 'polypeptide(L)' 'PAARRRAEAAQARDEIKIEIDLGAGHGTARMWTCDLSYDYVKINAEYTT' A
#
# COMPACT_ATOMS: atom_id res chain seq x y z
N PRO A 1 6.61 6.11 -16.99
CA PRO A 1 7.71 7.07 -16.69
C PRO A 1 7.37 8.14 -15.63
N ALA A 2 6.30 8.94 -15.82
CA ALA A 2 5.88 9.95 -14.83
C ALA A 2 5.09 9.36 -13.65
N ALA A 3 4.24 8.36 -13.90
CA ALA A 3 3.46 7.68 -12.85
C ALA A 3 4.36 7.00 -11.81
N ARG A 4 5.44 6.35 -12.26
CA ARG A 4 6.42 5.70 -11.38
C ARG A 4 7.10 6.69 -10.43
N ARG A 5 7.55 7.84 -10.94
CA ARG A 5 8.14 8.90 -10.10
C ARG A 5 7.16 9.45 -9.06
N ARG A 6 5.87 9.56 -9.40
CA ARG A 6 4.84 9.97 -8.44
C ARG A 6 4.62 8.93 -7.36
N ALA A 7 4.63 7.65 -7.72
CA ALA A 7 4.51 6.56 -6.76
C ALA A 7 5.74 6.51 -5.82
N GLU A 8 6.94 6.65 -6.36
CA GLU A 8 8.19 6.73 -5.59
C GLU A 8 8.18 7.92 -4.62
N ALA A 9 7.76 9.10 -5.07
CA ALA A 9 7.64 10.28 -4.21
C ALA A 9 6.53 10.14 -3.13
N ALA A 10 5.46 9.40 -3.41
CA ALA A 10 4.41 9.13 -2.44
C ALA A 10 4.87 8.13 -1.36
N GLN A 11 5.70 7.15 -1.71
CA GLN A 11 6.28 6.18 -0.77
C GLN A 11 7.18 6.80 0.29
N ALA A 12 7.73 7.99 0.04
CA ALA A 12 8.56 8.71 1.00
C ALA A 12 7.75 9.45 2.10
N ARG A 13 6.42 9.27 2.15
CA ARG A 13 5.53 9.90 3.13
C ARG A 13 5.06 8.89 4.16
N ASP A 14 4.72 9.38 5.36
CA ASP A 14 4.18 8.56 6.44
C ASP A 14 2.80 7.96 6.12
N GLU A 15 1.97 8.68 5.34
CA GLU A 15 0.66 8.22 4.90
C GLU A 15 0.47 8.39 3.39
N ILE A 16 -0.07 7.34 2.76
CA ILE A 16 -0.35 7.30 1.33
C ILE A 16 -1.85 7.10 1.11
N LYS A 17 -2.49 8.09 0.50
CA LYS A 17 -3.89 7.97 0.04
C LYS A 17 -3.91 7.39 -1.38
N ILE A 18 -4.59 6.25 -1.54
CA ILE A 18 -4.84 5.64 -2.85
C ILE A 18 -6.34 5.73 -3.13
N GLU A 19 -6.70 6.36 -4.25
CA GLU A 19 -8.07 6.44 -4.73
C GLU A 19 -8.22 5.53 -5.95
N ILE A 20 -9.26 4.69 -5.94
CA ILE A 20 -9.55 3.72 -6.99
C ILE A 20 -10.99 3.94 -7.43
N ASP A 21 -11.17 4.24 -8.71
CA ASP A 21 -12.46 4.22 -9.38
C ASP A 21 -12.54 2.95 -10.23
N LEU A 22 -13.53 2.10 -9.95
CA LEU A 22 -13.76 0.85 -10.67
C LEU A 22 -14.71 1.01 -11.86
N GLY A 23 -15.39 2.16 -12.01
CA GLY A 23 -16.39 2.38 -13.06
C GLY A 23 -17.60 1.43 -12.98
N ALA A 24 -17.87 0.84 -11.80
CA ALA A 24 -18.81 -0.26 -11.61
C ALA A 24 -20.11 0.13 -10.85
N GLY A 25 -20.47 1.42 -10.86
CA GLY A 25 -21.65 1.95 -10.18
C GLY A 25 -21.32 2.73 -8.90
N HIS A 26 -22.24 2.75 -7.93
CA HIS A 26 -22.19 3.65 -6.77
C HIS A 26 -21.66 3.01 -5.47
N GLY A 27 -21.12 1.80 -5.55
CA GLY A 27 -20.53 1.13 -4.39
C GLY A 27 -19.26 1.85 -3.92
N THR A 28 -19.11 2.01 -2.60
CA THR A 28 -17.90 2.62 -1.99
C THR A 28 -17.42 1.79 -0.81
N ALA A 29 -16.10 1.64 -0.69
CA ALA A 29 -15.46 1.02 0.47
C ALA A 29 -14.19 1.80 0.85
N ARG A 30 -13.81 1.72 2.12
CA ARG A 30 -12.55 2.25 2.63
C ARG A 30 -11.85 1.19 3.45
N MET A 31 -10.54 1.05 3.22
CA MET A 31 -9.67 0.17 4.00
C MET A 31 -8.40 0.93 4.38
N TRP A 32 -7.79 0.50 5.47
CA TRP A 32 -6.48 0.94 5.91
C TRP A 32 -5.53 -0.24 5.82
N THR A 33 -4.30 0.02 5.40
CA THR A 33 -3.25 -0.98 5.28
C THR A 33 -1.89 -0.29 5.45
N CYS A 34 -0.82 -1.08 5.55
CA CYS A 34 0.54 -0.59 5.68
C CYS A 34 1.43 -1.19 4.59
N ASP A 35 2.64 -0.69 4.50
CA ASP A 35 3.67 -1.24 3.61
C ASP A 35 4.11 -2.64 4.06
N LEU A 36 4.78 -3.34 3.14
CA LEU A 36 5.45 -4.60 3.43
C LEU A 36 6.94 -4.33 3.59
N SER A 37 7.42 -4.37 4.83
CA SER A 37 8.82 -4.10 5.16
C SER A 37 9.64 -5.39 5.28
N TYR A 38 10.96 -5.26 5.13
CA TYR A 38 11.90 -6.36 5.39
C TYR A 38 11.80 -6.85 6.84
N ASP A 39 11.64 -5.92 7.79
CA ASP A 39 11.54 -6.26 9.21
C ASP A 39 10.27 -7.07 9.51
N TYR A 40 9.15 -6.79 8.85
CA TYR A 40 7.94 -7.61 8.96
C TYR A 40 8.23 -9.07 8.58
N VAL A 41 8.95 -9.29 7.47
CA VAL A 41 9.34 -10.63 7.03
C VAL A 41 10.28 -11.27 8.04
N LYS A 42 11.33 -10.57 8.47
CA LYS A 42 12.32 -11.09 9.42
C LYS A 42 11.68 -11.55 10.74
N ILE A 43 10.81 -10.72 11.32
CA ILE A 43 10.11 -11.02 12.58
C ILE A 43 9.25 -12.28 12.42
N ASN A 44 8.53 -12.41 11.31
CA ASN A 44 7.58 -13.50 11.12
C ASN A 44 8.18 -14.77 10.50
N ALA A 45 9.34 -14.68 9.84
CA ALA A 45 10.01 -15.84 9.24
C ALA A 45 10.58 -16.81 10.28
N GLU A 46 10.81 -16.35 11.51
CA GLU A 46 11.27 -17.18 12.62
C GLU A 46 10.13 -17.98 13.29
N TYR A 47 8.86 -17.69 12.95
CA TYR A 47 7.71 -18.49 13.35
C TYR A 47 7.53 -19.70 12.40
N THR A 48 8.42 -20.68 12.49
CA THR A 48 8.17 -22.00 11.92
C THR A 48 7.16 -22.75 12.80
N THR A 49 6.00 -23.10 12.24
CA THR A 49 5.03 -24.05 12.81
C THR A 49 5.45 -25.50 12.58
#